data_AF-A0A2A7A8S2-F1
#
_entry.id   AF-A0A2A7A8S2-F1
#
_cell.length_a   1.000
_cell.length_b   1.000
_cell.length_c   1.000
_cell.angle_alpha   90.00
_cell.angle_beta   90.00
_cell.angle_gamma   90.00
#
_symmetry.space_group_name_H-M   'P 1'
#
loop_
_entity.id
_entity.type
_entity.pdbx_description
1 polymer ?
#
loop_
_entity_poly.entity_id
_entity_poly.type
_entity_poly.pdbx_seq_one_letter_code
_entity_poly.pdbx_strand_id
1 'polypeptide(L)'
;MKYDARACSFNMDTGCVELLLRDGRKIFIGCTGVEDALDVTMAQRSELDYLIYNDPLGYADLILNGDPEEYLKNVAGSHGLED
;
A
#
# COMPACT_ATOMS: atom_id res chain seq x y z
N MET A 1 6.95 -12.54 8.70
CA MET A 1 6.36 -13.73 8.05
C MET A 1 5.79 -13.25 6.73
N LYS A 2 6.28 -13.78 5.60
CA LYS A 2 5.77 -13.40 4.29
C LYS A 2 4.36 -13.99 4.17
N TYR A 3 3.33 -13.17 4.02
CA TYR A 3 1.95 -13.63 3.92
C TYR A 3 1.87 -14.79 2.93
N ASP A 4 1.23 -15.90 3.31
CA ASP A 4 0.80 -16.95 2.40
C ASP A 4 -0.36 -16.43 1.53
N ALA A 5 -0.08 -15.35 0.81
CA ALA A 5 -0.98 -14.71 -0.12
C ALA A 5 -1.20 -15.69 -1.27
N ARG A 6 -2.44 -16.11 -1.44
CA ARG A 6 -2.89 -16.89 -2.58
C ARG A 6 -3.14 -15.96 -3.78
N ALA A 7 -3.66 -14.77 -3.53
CA ALA A 7 -3.86 -13.73 -4.54
C ALA A 7 -3.90 -12.35 -3.86
N CYS A 8 -3.46 -11.32 -4.58
CA CYS A 8 -3.63 -9.94 -4.17
C CYS A 8 -3.99 -9.11 -5.41
N SER A 9 -5.03 -8.29 -5.30
CA SER A 9 -5.50 -7.46 -6.42
C SER A 9 -6.18 -6.21 -5.89
N PHE A 10 -6.01 -5.10 -6.61
CA PHE A 10 -6.76 -3.88 -6.34
C PHE A 10 -8.16 -3.97 -6.96
N ASN A 11 -9.18 -3.71 -6.16
CA ASN A 11 -10.55 -3.65 -6.59
C ASN A 11 -10.97 -2.19 -6.79
N MET A 12 -11.01 -1.76 -8.07
CA MET A 12 -11.38 -0.40 -8.46
C MET A 12 -12.82 -0.03 -8.08
N ASP A 13 -13.72 -1.01 -7.97
CA ASP A 13 -15.12 -0.76 -7.59
C ASP A 13 -15.24 -0.29 -6.13
N THR A 14 -14.43 -0.88 -5.26
CA THR A 14 -14.43 -0.59 -3.82
C THR A 14 -13.31 0.36 -3.39
N GLY A 15 -12.33 0.62 -4.27
CA GLY A 15 -11.13 1.38 -3.94
C GLY A 15 -10.26 0.69 -2.88
N CYS A 16 -10.30 -0.65 -2.82
CA CYS A 16 -9.61 -1.43 -1.79
C CYS A 16 -8.66 -2.45 -2.40
N VAL A 17 -7.52 -2.68 -1.75
CA VAL A 17 -6.66 -3.82 -2.04
C VAL A 17 -7.20 -5.06 -1.35
N GLU A 18 -7.52 -6.08 -2.14
CA GLU A 18 -8.05 -7.35 -1.69
C GLU A 18 -6.93 -8.38 -1.62
N LEU A 19 -6.64 -8.86 -0.42
CA LEU A 19 -5.65 -9.90 -0.17
C LEU A 19 -6.35 -11.19 0.22
N LEU A 20 -6.20 -12.24 -0.59
CA LEU A 20 -6.68 -13.59 -0.30
C LEU A 20 -5.54 -14.42 0.26
N LEU A 21 -5.70 -14.91 1.50
CA LEU A 21 -4.75 -15.82 2.12
C LEU A 21 -5.03 -17.27 1.70
N ARG A 22 -4.02 -18.14 1.77
CA ARG A 22 -4.18 -19.58 1.49
C ARG A 22 -5.21 -20.27 2.37
N ASP A 23 -5.38 -19.77 3.60
CA ASP A 23 -6.37 -20.22 4.58
C ASP A 23 -7.82 -19.80 4.23
N GLY A 24 -8.03 -19.08 3.13
CA GLY A 24 -9.35 -18.64 2.65
C GLY A 24 -9.85 -17.33 3.26
N ARG A 25 -9.17 -16.81 4.28
CA ARG A 25 -9.41 -15.45 4.83
C ARG A 25 -9.10 -14.38 3.79
N LYS A 26 -9.97 -13.37 3.72
CA LYS A 26 -9.79 -12.16 2.90
C LYS A 26 -9.55 -10.95 3.79
N ILE A 27 -8.55 -10.16 3.43
CA ILE A 27 -8.26 -8.87 4.05
C ILE A 27 -8.55 -7.81 3.00
N PHE A 28 -9.24 -6.74 3.42
CA PHE A 28 -9.56 -5.60 2.58
C PHE A 28 -8.85 -4.39 3.16
N ILE A 29 -7.98 -3.77 2.37
CA ILE A 29 -7.24 -2.58 2.77
C ILE A 29 -7.84 -1.41 2.00
N GLY A 30 -8.55 -0.54 2.70
CA GLY A 30 -9.16 0.64 2.09
C GLY A 30 -8.11 1.70 1.84
N CYS A 31 -7.73 1.91 0.58
CA CYS A 31 -6.64 2.82 0.22
C CYS A 31 -6.90 4.23 0.75
N THR A 32 -8.13 4.74 0.58
CA THR A 32 -8.52 6.07 1.08
C THR A 32 -8.44 6.20 2.60
N GLY A 33 -8.79 5.15 3.34
CA GLY A 33 -8.69 5.18 4.80
C GLY A 33 -7.24 5.13 5.28
N VAL A 34 -6.37 4.42 4.56
CA VAL A 34 -4.93 4.39 4.81
C VAL A 34 -4.29 5.74 4.50
N GLU A 35 -4.61 6.32 3.34
CA GLU A 35 -4.13 7.63 2.91
C GLU A 35 -4.51 8.74 3.92
N ASP A 36 -5.76 8.73 4.41
CA ASP A 36 -6.26 9.66 5.43
C ASP A 36 -5.59 9.44 6.80
N ALA A 37 -5.48 8.19 7.25
CA ALA A 37 -4.87 7.87 8.54
C ALA A 37 -3.38 8.23 8.61
N LEU A 38 -2.68 8.19 7.47
CA LEU A 38 -1.26 8.52 7.36
C LEU A 38 -0.99 9.99 7.03
N ASP A 39 -2.04 10.82 6.88
CA ASP A 39 -1.95 12.23 6.46
C ASP A 39 -1.03 12.40 5.22
N VAL A 40 -1.23 11.56 4.21
CA VAL A 40 -0.31 11.52 3.07
C VAL A 40 -0.42 12.80 2.23
N THR A 41 0.74 13.31 1.83
CA THR A 41 0.80 14.43 0.87
C THR A 41 0.43 13.96 -0.54
N MET A 42 0.11 14.89 -1.44
CA MET A 42 -0.23 14.56 -2.84
C MET A 42 0.87 13.74 -3.56
N ALA A 43 2.15 13.98 -3.25
CA ALA A 43 3.26 13.23 -3.82
C ALA A 43 3.31 11.79 -3.28
N GLN A 44 3.19 11.63 -1.96
CA GLN A 44 3.15 10.32 -1.31
C GLN A 44 1.93 9.50 -1.73
N ARG A 45 0.79 10.16 -1.93
CA ARG A 45 -0.40 9.56 -2.50
C ARG A 45 -0.14 8.94 -3.87
N SER A 46 0.55 9.65 -4.76
CA SER A 46 0.91 9.13 -6.08
C SER A 46 1.79 7.89 -6.00
N GLU A 47 2.65 7.79 -4.98
CA GLU A 47 3.55 6.66 -4.77
C GLU A 47 2.80 5.44 -4.22
N LEU A 48 1.85 5.65 -3.31
CA LEU A 48 0.94 4.59 -2.88
C LEU A 48 0.08 4.10 -4.04
N ASP A 49 -0.48 5.02 -4.84
CA ASP A 49 -1.28 4.68 -6.02
C ASP A 49 -0.46 3.85 -7.02
N TYR A 50 0.78 4.26 -7.29
CA TYR A 50 1.72 3.49 -8.11
C TYR A 50 1.94 2.08 -7.54
N LEU A 51 2.17 1.96 -6.22
CA LEU A 51 2.37 0.68 -5.57
C LEU A 51 1.11 -0.21 -5.65
N ILE A 52 -0.08 0.36 -5.48
CA ILE A 52 -1.36 -0.34 -5.57
C ILE A 52 -1.56 -0.94 -6.97
N TYR A 53 -1.25 -0.20 -8.04
CA TYR A 53 -1.42 -0.67 -9.42
C TYR A 53 -0.30 -1.60 -9.88
N ASN A 54 0.95 -1.31 -9.50
CA ASN A 54 2.11 -2.04 -9.99
C ASN A 54 2.42 -3.29 -9.16
N ASP A 55 2.27 -3.20 -7.83
CA ASP A 55 2.53 -4.29 -6.90
C ASP A 55 1.57 -4.25 -5.68
N PRO A 56 0.28 -4.62 -5.87
CA PRO A 56 -0.71 -4.57 -4.80
C PRO A 56 -0.33 -5.44 -3.60
N LEU A 57 0.48 -6.48 -3.81
CA LEU A 57 1.01 -7.32 -2.75
C LEU A 57 2.01 -6.55 -1.87
N GLY A 58 2.92 -5.79 -2.47
CA GLY A 58 3.87 -4.93 -1.78
C GLY A 58 3.17 -3.80 -1.02
N TYR A 59 2.10 -3.23 -1.58
CA TYR A 59 1.24 -2.31 -0.84
C TYR A 59 0.63 -3.00 0.40
N ALA A 60 0.03 -4.19 0.22
CA ALA A 60 -0.55 -4.92 1.34
C ALA A 60 0.49 -5.30 2.41
N ASP A 61 1.70 -5.66 2.01
CA ASP A 61 2.78 -5.96 2.94
C ASP A 61 3.24 -4.71 3.70
N LEU A 62 3.38 -3.58 3.00
CA LEU A 62 3.72 -2.30 3.62
C LEU A 62 2.73 -1.90 4.71
N ILE A 63 1.42 -2.03 4.44
CA ILE A 63 0.38 -1.61 5.39
C ILE A 63 0.22 -2.60 6.56
N LEU A 64 0.34 -3.89 6.30
CA LEU A 64 0.04 -4.92 7.32
C LEU A 64 1.26 -5.33 8.16
N ASN A 65 2.46 -5.33 7.56
CA ASN A 65 3.71 -5.83 8.15
C ASN A 65 4.79 -4.74 8.27
N GLY A 66 4.78 -3.78 7.35
CA GLY A 66 5.81 -2.75 7.24
C GLY A 66 5.50 -1.52 8.06
N ASP A 67 6.15 -0.42 7.67
CA ASP A 67 5.95 0.90 8.25
C ASP A 67 5.69 1.90 7.12
N PRO A 68 4.43 2.22 6.82
CA PRO A 68 4.09 3.11 5.72
C PRO A 68 4.59 4.55 5.96
N GLU A 69 4.69 5.00 7.20
CA GLU A 69 5.20 6.34 7.53
C GLU A 69 6.69 6.46 7.17
N GLU A 70 7.51 5.49 7.57
CA GLU A 70 8.94 5.45 7.24
C GLU A 70 9.16 5.35 5.72
N TYR A 71 8.41 4.46 5.05
CA TYR A 71 8.48 4.28 3.60
C TYR A 71 8.18 5.60 2.87
N LEU A 72 7.06 6.25 3.21
CA LEU A 72 6.64 7.50 2.58
C LEU A 72 7.58 8.67 2.88
N LYS A 73 8.23 8.67 4.05
CA LYS A 73 9.26 9.65 4.39
C LYS A 73 10.51 9.48 3.53
N ASN A 74 10.94 8.24 3.27
CA ASN A 74 12.07 7.96 2.41
C ASN A 74 11.78 8.29 0.93
N VAL A 75 10.57 7.98 0.47
CA VAL A 75 10.12 8.28 -0.90
C VAL A 75 10.02 9.80 -1.12
N ALA A 76 9.42 10.54 -0.18
CA ALA A 76 9.37 12.00 -0.26
C ALA A 76 10.76 12.65 -0.14
N GLY A 77 11.69 12.05 0.61
CA GLY A 77 13.07 12.52 0.74
C GLY A 77 13.97 12.26 -0.47
N SER A 78 13.67 11.23 -1.27
CA SER A 78 14.49 10.84 -2.43
C SER A 78 14.30 11.77 -3.64
N HIS A 79 13.17 12.49 -3.72
CA HIS A 79 12.92 13.52 -4.74
C HIS A 79 13.48 14.90 -4.33
N GLY A 80 14.22 15.00 -3.21
CA GLY A 80 14.63 16.27 -2.60
C GLY A 80 16.14 16.52 -2.51
N LEU A 81 16.98 15.66 -3.08
CA LEU A 81 18.44 15.85 -3.10
C LEU A 81 18.99 15.55 -4.50
N GLU A 82 18.64 16.41 -5.46
CA GLU A 82 19.54 16.74 -6.55
C GLU A 82 20.25 18.03 -6.14
N ASP A 83 21.51 17.91 -5.69
CA ASP A 83 22.48 19.02 -5.66
C ASP A 83 23.16 19.12 -7.03
#